data_AF-A0A1D1YP74-F1
#
_entry.id   AF-A0A1D1YP74-F1
#
_cell.length_a   1.000
_cell.length_b   1.000
_cell.length_c   1.000
_cell.angle_alpha   90.00
_cell.angle_beta   90.00
_cell.angle_gamma   90.00
#
_symmetry.space_group_name_H-M   'P 1'
#
loop_
_entity.id
_entity.type
_entity.pdbx_description
1 polymer ?
#
loop_
_entity_poly.entity_id
_entity_poly.type
_entity_poly.pdbx_seq_one_letter_code
_entity_poly.pdbx_strand_id
1 'polypeptide(L)'
;NVKEERFTDVIEAVAGQTLLKMFVCQTLNDYRLFVNEVIDSQRLRVNVTWCKDRVLEDFRPPTPLQELQQNYGVECYLLDQVEGPDPVLTILCSEANFHAVPYASGEINFQKCFT
;
A
#
# COMPACT_ATOMS: atom_id res chain seq x y z
N ASN A 1 2.10 -1.91 -10.39
CA ASN A 1 1.10 -2.13 -11.45
C ASN A 1 -0.22 -2.48 -10.80
N VAL A 2 -1.34 -1.98 -11.30
CA VAL A 2 -2.68 -2.39 -10.86
C VAL A 2 -3.15 -3.54 -11.74
N LYS A 3 -3.67 -4.61 -11.16
CA LYS A 3 -4.05 -5.83 -11.91
C LYS A 3 -5.29 -5.64 -12.77
N GLU A 4 -6.34 -5.01 -12.22
CA GLU A 4 -7.58 -4.70 -12.94
C GLU A 4 -7.91 -3.21 -12.85
N GLU A 5 -8.32 -2.62 -13.97
CA GLU A 5 -8.55 -1.18 -14.11
C GLU A 5 -9.60 -0.62 -13.14
N ARG A 6 -10.60 -1.42 -12.77
CA ARG A 6 -11.65 -1.03 -11.81
C ARG A 6 -11.12 -0.66 -10.42
N PHE A 7 -9.90 -1.07 -10.07
CA PHE A 7 -9.29 -0.73 -8.78
C PHE A 7 -8.43 0.53 -8.84
N THR A 8 -8.17 1.10 -10.02
CA THR A 8 -7.25 2.23 -10.18
C THR A 8 -7.66 3.42 -9.30
N ASP A 9 -8.91 3.87 -9.40
CA ASP A 9 -9.38 5.04 -8.66
C ASP A 9 -9.27 4.86 -7.13
N VAL A 10 -9.64 3.68 -6.62
CA VAL A 10 -9.59 3.41 -5.18
C VAL A 10 -8.15 3.26 -4.69
N ILE A 11 -7.28 2.61 -5.46
CA ILE A 11 -5.85 2.46 -5.14
C ILE A 11 -5.17 3.82 -5.14
N GLU A 12 -5.44 4.68 -6.13
CA GLU A 12 -4.90 6.02 -6.19
C GLU A 12 -5.37 6.88 -5.01
N ALA A 13 -6.66 6.79 -4.65
CA ALA A 13 -7.22 7.50 -3.52
C ALA A 13 -6.58 7.06 -2.18
N VAL A 14 -6.38 5.76 -1.99
CA VAL A 14 -5.81 5.19 -0.75
C VAL A 14 -4.31 5.44 -0.65
N ALA A 15 -3.56 5.29 -1.74
CA ALA A 15 -2.13 5.60 -1.73
C ALA A 15 -1.88 7.10 -1.52
N GLY A 16 -2.69 7.94 -2.17
CA GLY A 16 -2.53 9.39 -2.14
C GLY A 16 -1.33 9.88 -2.97
N GLN A 17 -1.39 11.16 -3.35
CA GLN A 17 -0.42 11.78 -4.25
C GLN A 17 1.02 11.77 -3.74
N THR A 18 1.20 11.86 -2.43
CA THR A 18 2.52 11.90 -1.78
C THR A 18 3.25 10.57 -1.91
N LEU A 19 2.54 9.46 -1.68
CA LEU A 19 3.10 8.11 -1.71
C LEU A 19 3.39 7.65 -3.14
N LEU A 20 2.49 7.95 -4.07
CA LEU A 20 2.66 7.62 -5.50
C LEU A 20 3.88 8.31 -6.14
N LYS A 21 4.35 9.43 -5.56
CA LYS A 21 5.53 10.19 -6.01
C LYS A 21 6.75 9.97 -5.12
N MET A 22 6.68 9.04 -4.18
CA MET A 22 7.75 8.74 -3.24
C MET A 22 8.75 7.76 -3.87
N PHE A 23 10.04 8.04 -3.69
CA PHE A 23 11.11 7.12 -4.02
C PHE A 23 11.31 6.11 -2.89
N VAL A 24 11.54 4.85 -3.26
CA VAL A 24 11.83 3.76 -2.30
C VAL A 24 13.24 3.23 -2.56
N CYS A 25 14.11 3.38 -1.57
CA CYS A 25 15.46 2.82 -1.57
C CYS A 25 15.48 1.44 -0.90
N GLN A 26 16.37 0.55 -1.35
CA GLN A 26 16.49 -0.80 -0.80
C GLN A 26 17.34 -0.83 0.48
N THR A 27 18.35 0.05 0.59
CA THR A 27 19.24 0.10 1.74
C THR A 27 19.35 1.51 2.33
N LEU A 28 19.81 1.60 3.57
CA LEU A 28 20.13 2.87 4.22
C LEU A 28 21.25 3.63 3.48
N ASN A 29 22.19 2.91 2.85
CA ASN A 29 23.26 3.55 2.09
C ASN A 29 22.71 4.21 0.82
N ASP A 30 21.82 3.53 0.10
CA ASP A 30 21.15 4.11 -1.08
C ASP A 30 20.31 5.32 -0.70
N TYR A 31 19.59 5.25 0.41
CA TYR A 31 18.83 6.38 0.93
C TYR A 31 19.73 7.60 1.21
N ARG A 32 20.84 7.38 1.93
CA ARG A 32 21.79 8.46 2.26
C ARG A 32 22.40 9.07 1.00
N LEU A 33 22.76 8.24 0.03
CA LEU A 33 23.27 8.69 -1.25
C LEU A 33 22.22 9.52 -2.00
N PHE A 34 20.96 9.04 -2.05
CA PHE A 34 19.87 9.76 -2.70
C PHE A 34 19.62 11.12 -2.06
N VAL A 35 19.58 11.19 -0.72
CA VAL A 35 19.39 12.46 0.00
C VAL A 35 20.50 13.44 -0.35
N ASN A 36 21.76 13.01 -0.30
CA ASN A 36 22.89 13.87 -0.61
C ASN A 36 22.86 14.39 -2.06
N GLU A 37 22.69 13.50 -3.03
CA GLU A 37 22.80 13.84 -4.45
C GLU A 37 21.55 14.54 -5.01
N VAL A 38 20.36 14.11 -4.62
CA VAL A 38 19.10 14.57 -5.21
C VAL A 38 18.49 15.72 -4.40
N ILE A 39 18.51 15.62 -3.08
CA ILE A 39 17.86 16.61 -2.21
C ILE A 39 18.84 17.73 -1.87
N ASP A 40 20.03 17.42 -1.38
CA ASP A 40 20.97 18.46 -0.92
C ASP A 40 21.71 19.14 -2.07
N SER A 41 22.33 18.35 -2.95
CA SER A 41 23.13 18.84 -4.08
C SER A 41 22.26 19.45 -5.18
N GLN A 42 21.26 18.71 -5.68
CA GLN A 42 20.36 19.19 -6.74
C GLN A 42 19.19 20.05 -6.25
N ARG A 43 18.94 20.12 -4.93
CA ARG A 43 17.86 20.93 -4.33
C ARG A 43 16.46 20.55 -4.79
N LEU A 44 16.24 19.28 -5.15
CA LEU A 44 14.93 18.78 -5.55
C LEU A 44 14.09 18.44 -4.32
N ARG A 45 12.82 18.86 -4.34
CA ARG A 45 11.85 18.58 -3.29
C ARG A 45 11.06 17.32 -3.65
N VAL A 46 11.60 16.18 -3.28
CA VAL A 46 10.98 14.87 -3.51
C VAL A 46 10.92 14.08 -2.20
N ASN A 47 9.94 13.18 -2.09
CA ASN A 47 9.84 12.29 -0.95
C ASN A 47 10.65 11.03 -1.23
N VAL A 48 11.41 10.57 -0.23
CA VAL A 48 12.18 9.33 -0.31
C VAL A 48 12.08 8.59 1.01
N THR A 49 12.01 7.28 0.94
CA THR A 49 12.03 6.37 2.08
C THR A 49 12.88 5.15 1.74
N TRP A 50 13.10 4.26 2.71
CA TRP A 50 13.70 2.97 2.49
C TRP A 50 13.02 1.89 3.32
N CYS A 51 13.12 0.65 2.87
CA CYS A 51 12.69 -0.50 3.67
C CYS A 51 13.61 -0.63 4.87
N LYS A 52 13.07 -0.31 6.05
CA LYS A 52 13.74 -0.51 7.35
C LYS A 52 13.77 -2.01 7.67
N ASP A 53 13.54 -2.37 8.93
CA ASP A 53 13.53 -3.76 9.39
C ASP A 53 12.22 -4.50 9.11
N ARG A 54 11.42 -4.05 8.14
CA ARG A 54 10.15 -4.68 7.76
C ARG A 54 10.24 -5.26 6.36
N VAL A 55 9.64 -6.43 6.20
CA VAL A 55 9.50 -7.14 4.93
C VAL A 55 8.02 -7.33 4.59
N LEU A 56 7.71 -7.68 3.34
CA LEU A 56 6.33 -7.81 2.89
C LEU A 56 5.57 -8.90 3.68
N GLU A 57 6.26 -9.95 4.09
CA GLU A 57 5.71 -11.08 4.83
C GLU A 57 5.20 -10.74 6.23
N ASP A 58 5.67 -9.61 6.80
CA ASP A 58 5.24 -9.08 8.10
C ASP A 58 3.80 -8.53 8.05
N PHE A 59 3.29 -8.25 6.85
CA PHE A 59 1.98 -7.64 6.64
C PHE A 59 0.97 -8.72 6.30
N ARG A 60 0.10 -9.03 7.27
CA ARG A 60 -1.02 -9.96 7.09
C ARG A 60 -2.34 -9.22 7.24
N PRO A 61 -3.36 -9.55 6.43
CA PRO A 61 -4.68 -8.98 6.63
C PRO A 61 -5.20 -9.25 8.05
N PRO A 62 -5.86 -8.28 8.69
CA PRO A 62 -6.31 -8.41 10.08
C PRO A 62 -7.43 -9.43 10.24
N THR A 63 -8.20 -9.68 9.17
CA THR A 63 -9.32 -10.61 9.17
C THR A 63 -9.25 -11.51 7.93
N PRO A 64 -9.52 -12.83 8.06
CA PRO A 64 -9.58 -13.72 6.91
C PRO A 64 -10.60 -13.23 5.87
N LEU A 65 -10.18 -13.19 4.61
CA LEU A 65 -11.02 -12.72 3.50
C LEU A 65 -12.36 -13.48 3.41
N GLN A 66 -12.35 -14.78 3.68
CA GLN A 66 -13.54 -15.63 3.63
C GLN A 66 -14.65 -15.16 4.59
N GLU A 67 -14.28 -14.68 5.77
CA GLU A 67 -15.24 -14.16 6.76
C GLU A 67 -15.87 -12.85 6.26
N LEU A 68 -15.05 -11.99 5.67
CA LEU A 68 -15.51 -10.71 5.12
C LEU A 68 -16.36 -10.90 3.86
N GLN A 69 -16.03 -11.87 3.01
CA GLN A 69 -16.81 -12.26 1.84
C GLN A 69 -18.24 -12.68 2.24
N GLN A 70 -18.35 -13.59 3.22
CA GLN A 70 -19.64 -14.15 3.64
C GLN A 70 -20.54 -13.15 4.37
N ASN A 71 -19.93 -12.23 5.13
CA ASN A 71 -20.69 -11.33 6.00
C ASN A 71 -20.90 -9.93 5.41
N TYR A 72 -19.97 -9.46 4.59
CA TYR A 72 -19.92 -8.05 4.18
C TYR A 72 -19.79 -7.85 2.66
N GLY A 73 -19.69 -8.92 1.88
CA GLY A 73 -19.56 -8.83 0.41
C GLY A 73 -18.21 -8.25 -0.05
N VAL A 74 -17.20 -8.29 0.81
CA VAL A 74 -15.82 -7.89 0.46
C VAL A 74 -15.25 -8.88 -0.55
N GLU A 75 -14.63 -8.41 -1.62
CA GLU A 75 -14.09 -9.26 -2.68
C GLU A 75 -12.63 -9.62 -2.44
N CYS A 76 -11.81 -8.65 -2.04
CA CYS A 76 -10.37 -8.79 -1.84
C CYS A 76 -9.82 -7.66 -0.95
N TYR A 77 -8.53 -7.75 -0.59
CA TYR A 77 -7.79 -6.60 -0.06
C TYR A 77 -7.10 -5.84 -1.20
N LEU A 78 -6.82 -4.55 -1.00
CA LEU A 78 -6.17 -3.74 -2.04
C LEU A 78 -4.76 -4.24 -2.40
N LEU A 79 -4.02 -4.81 -1.44
CA LEU A 79 -2.72 -5.44 -1.71
C LEU A 79 -2.82 -6.53 -2.78
N ASP A 80 -3.93 -7.29 -2.83
CA ASP A 80 -4.14 -8.37 -3.79
C ASP A 80 -4.26 -7.86 -5.23
N GLN A 81 -4.54 -6.56 -5.41
CA GLN A 81 -4.77 -5.90 -6.70
C GLN A 81 -3.58 -5.07 -7.19
N VAL A 82 -2.45 -5.12 -6.48
CA VAL A 82 -1.21 -4.43 -6.85
C VAL A 82 -0.08 -5.44 -7.02
N GLU A 83 0.75 -5.20 -8.03
CA GLU A 83 1.97 -5.97 -8.30
C GLU A 83 3.17 -5.04 -8.39
N GLY A 84 4.31 -5.47 -7.85
CA GLY A 84 5.55 -4.70 -7.92
C GLY A 84 6.66 -5.34 -7.08
N PRO A 85 7.84 -4.70 -7.04
CA PRO A 85 8.93 -5.14 -6.18
C PRO A 85 8.52 -5.14 -4.70
N ASP A 86 8.95 -6.16 -3.95
CA ASP A 86 8.64 -6.31 -2.52
C ASP A 86 8.90 -5.03 -1.71
N PRO A 87 10.02 -4.30 -1.90
CA PRO A 87 10.25 -3.04 -1.19
C PRO A 87 9.13 -2.01 -1.36
N VAL A 88 8.58 -1.93 -2.58
CA VAL A 88 7.48 -0.99 -2.88
C VAL A 88 6.19 -1.45 -2.21
N LEU A 89 5.87 -2.74 -2.29
CA LEU A 89 4.69 -3.31 -1.64
C LEU A 89 4.77 -3.19 -0.11
N THR A 90 5.95 -3.39 0.48
CA THR A 90 6.21 -3.15 1.91
C THR A 90 5.93 -1.72 2.33
N ILE A 91 6.35 -0.73 1.52
CA ILE A 91 6.08 0.69 1.79
C ILE A 91 4.58 1.01 1.62
N LEU A 92 3.91 0.48 0.59
CA LEU A 92 2.45 0.62 0.46
C LEU A 92 1.71 0.06 1.68
N CYS A 93 2.17 -1.08 2.21
CA CYS A 93 1.62 -1.66 3.42
C CYS A 93 1.93 -0.84 4.67
N SER A 94 3.13 -0.27 4.78
CA SER A 94 3.55 0.51 5.96
C SER A 94 2.90 1.89 6.04
N GLU A 95 2.76 2.57 4.89
CA GLU A 95 2.32 3.97 4.84
C GLU A 95 0.81 4.09 4.59
N ALA A 96 0.21 3.15 3.84
CA ALA A 96 -1.20 3.21 3.43
C ALA A 96 -2.01 1.95 3.78
N ASN A 97 -1.43 1.02 4.54
CA ASN A 97 -2.12 -0.18 5.06
C ASN A 97 -2.80 -1.03 3.98
N PHE A 98 -2.22 -1.13 2.77
CA PHE A 98 -2.82 -1.88 1.65
C PHE A 98 -3.23 -3.33 2.00
N HIS A 99 -2.48 -3.98 2.88
CA HIS A 99 -2.78 -5.32 3.41
C HIS A 99 -4.06 -5.41 4.26
N ALA A 100 -4.55 -4.28 4.76
CA ALA A 100 -5.67 -4.19 5.69
C ALA A 100 -6.86 -3.37 5.16
N VAL A 101 -6.80 -2.87 3.91
CA VAL A 101 -7.91 -2.17 3.28
C VAL A 101 -8.75 -3.15 2.45
N PRO A 102 -9.95 -3.54 2.91
CA PRO A 102 -10.86 -4.38 2.14
C PRO A 102 -11.56 -3.58 1.03
N TYR A 103 -11.89 -4.26 -0.05
CA TYR A 103 -12.68 -3.69 -1.15
C TYR A 103 -13.95 -4.50 -1.38
N ALA A 104 -15.06 -3.81 -1.59
CA ALA A 104 -16.33 -4.38 -2.02
C ALA A 104 -16.91 -3.50 -3.15
N SER A 105 -17.37 -4.09 -4.25
CA SER A 105 -18.02 -3.34 -5.34
C SER A 105 -19.47 -2.93 -5.05
N GLY A 106 -20.10 -3.55 -4.05
CA GLY A 106 -21.51 -3.33 -3.68
C GLY A 106 -21.68 -2.63 -2.32
N GLU A 107 -22.94 -2.42 -1.92
CA GLU A 107 -23.27 -1.93 -0.59
C GLU A 107 -22.84 -2.94 0.48
N ILE A 108 -22.03 -2.46 1.43
CA ILE A 108 -21.60 -3.25 2.57
C ILE A 108 -22.79 -3.39 3.52
N ASN A 109 -23.18 -4.63 3.82
CA ASN A 109 -24.26 -4.88 4.76
C ASN A 109 -23.76 -4.74 6.21
N PHE A 110 -23.86 -3.52 6.76
CA PHE A 110 -23.43 -3.20 8.12
C PHE A 110 -24.33 -3.77 9.23
N GLN A 111 -25.47 -4.40 8.91
CA GLN A 111 -26.39 -4.91 9.94
C GLN A 111 -25.80 -6.05 10.79
N LYS A 112 -24.69 -6.67 10.36
CA LYS A 112 -24.02 -7.76 11.08
C LYS A 112 -22.94 -7.33 12.08
N CYS A 113 -22.60 -6.04 12.17
CA CYS A 113 -21.52 -5.56 13.06
C CYS A 113 -21.91 -5.44 14.55
N PHE A 114 -23.18 -5.56 14.91
CA PHE A 114 -23.69 -5.29 16.28
C PHE A 114 -24.43 -6.46 16.95
N THR A 115 -24.18 -7.69 16.52
CA THR A 115 -24.67 -8.93 17.18
C THR A 115 -23.51 -9.81 17.54
#